data_AF-A0A8A3PFV4-F1
#
_entry.id   AF-A0A8A3PFV4-F1
#
_cell.length_a   1.000
_cell.length_b   1.000
_cell.length_c   1.000
_cell.angle_alpha   90.00
_cell.angle_beta   90.00
_cell.angle_gamma   90.00
#
_symmetry.space_group_name_H-M   'P 1'
#
loop_
_entity.id
_entity.type
_entity.pdbx_description
1 polymer ?
#
loop_
_entity_poly.entity_id
_entity_poly.type
_entity_poly.pdbx_seq_one_letter_code
_entity_poly.pdbx_strand_id
1 'polypeptide(L)'
;MAALNRKYAALPDLDSAPDIYETPELTEDNSTAPTGRLRSQSASSSYQDYNEDDDEIGGISRSRLQPDEARLHFAPAQIDASEVDFSDRVTAKRKSYKASSRRHRKRQDGTEEFGDFSDDEDGESLERKLARLRREIEEVKEEYGRKNLEKKDVDEDGESNYGDDIAALSKLLDGIPANQGGQTLSAGARLAKDLGTGIRANGPPQTSQGTGEPSTYTVTYAPTYQQSHALAKAADFDGRLVLLEKVLGLNSTMDSTSSSIAVLPTLDFLERQVSILTESTPSSLDSISRRIRTLTHEAEKLEETRKSAKAAQDSLRSAGGEVASEDGEDLEQISKINALYGTLPTIENLAPLLPPLLDRLRSLRAIHADAATASDNLTRVEQRQAEMSNDIKKWQEGLEKLEEAIKQGETVMGGNMKVVEGWVKDLEDKMSTLKVSAL
;
A
#
# COMPACT_ATOMS: atom_id res chain seq x y z
N MET A 1 43.18 5.99 29.84
CA MET A 1 42.85 5.08 30.96
C MET A 1 41.55 4.39 30.63
N ALA A 2 41.62 3.15 30.12
CA ALA A 2 40.43 2.36 29.83
C ALA A 2 39.68 2.06 31.15
N ALA A 3 38.38 2.32 31.16
CA ALA A 3 37.53 2.02 32.30
C ALA A 3 37.46 0.49 32.48
N LEU A 4 38.11 -0.03 33.53
CA LEU A 4 38.04 -1.44 33.87
C LEU A 4 36.59 -1.82 34.16
N ASN A 5 35.97 -2.53 33.21
CA ASN A 5 34.62 -3.03 33.34
C ASN A 5 34.53 -4.00 34.53
N ARG A 6 33.66 -3.69 35.50
CA ARG A 6 33.50 -4.43 36.77
C ARG A 6 33.27 -5.95 36.60
N LYS A 7 32.74 -6.37 35.44
CA LYS A 7 32.53 -7.79 35.09
C LYS A 7 33.84 -8.57 34.94
N TYR A 8 34.93 -7.91 34.51
CA TYR A 8 36.21 -8.57 34.18
C TYR A 8 37.30 -8.33 35.22
N ALA A 9 37.06 -7.48 36.22
CA ALA A 9 38.03 -7.10 37.24
C ALA A 9 38.46 -8.27 38.18
N ALA A 10 37.68 -9.34 38.24
CA ALA A 10 37.97 -10.52 39.07
C ALA A 10 38.77 -11.61 38.33
N LEU A 11 39.00 -11.45 37.03
CA LEU A 11 39.78 -12.38 36.23
C LEU A 11 41.27 -12.00 36.32
N PRO A 12 42.17 -12.90 36.74
CA PRO A 12 43.60 -12.68 36.62
C PRO A 12 44.01 -12.70 35.13
N ASP A 13 44.97 -11.84 34.75
CA ASP A 13 45.53 -11.71 33.40
C ASP A 13 44.60 -11.05 32.35
N LEU A 14 44.01 -9.90 32.70
CA LEU A 14 43.27 -9.07 31.74
C LEU A 14 44.20 -8.06 31.06
N ASP A 15 44.26 -8.11 29.73
CA ASP A 15 45.05 -7.18 28.91
C ASP A 15 44.51 -5.74 29.03
N SER A 16 45.42 -4.79 29.26
CA SER A 16 45.13 -3.35 29.36
C SER A 16 45.57 -2.59 28.11
N ALA A 17 45.96 -3.30 27.04
CA ALA A 17 46.20 -2.76 25.72
C ALA A 17 44.98 -2.00 25.17
N PRO A 18 45.17 -1.09 24.19
CA PRO A 18 44.05 -0.50 23.45
C PRO A 18 43.21 -1.60 22.79
N ASP A 19 41.88 -1.46 22.91
CA ASP A 19 40.89 -2.41 22.41
C ASP A 19 40.95 -2.57 20.87
N ILE A 20 41.36 -1.49 20.18
CA ILE A 20 41.43 -1.43 18.72
C ILE A 20 42.80 -0.87 18.32
N TYR A 21 43.55 -1.66 17.54
CA TYR A 21 44.75 -1.23 16.84
C TYR A 21 44.40 -0.98 15.38
N GLU A 22 44.11 0.27 15.04
CA GLU A 22 43.77 0.69 13.68
C GLU A 22 44.91 1.50 13.04
N THR A 23 45.00 1.43 11.72
CA THR A 23 45.83 2.33 10.93
C THR A 23 45.21 3.73 10.98
N PRO A 24 46.00 4.82 10.99
CA PRO A 24 45.47 6.17 10.97
C PRO A 24 44.47 6.33 9.83
N GLU A 25 43.30 6.90 10.13
CA GLU A 25 42.27 7.17 9.14
C GLU A 25 42.86 8.06 8.04
N LEU A 26 43.12 7.48 6.88
CA LEU A 26 43.49 8.25 5.70
C LEU A 26 42.24 9.03 5.31
N THR A 27 42.37 10.34 5.13
CA THR A 27 41.28 11.22 4.69
C THR A 27 40.94 10.93 3.23
N GLU A 28 40.41 9.74 2.94
CA GLU A 28 39.89 9.37 1.62
C GLU A 28 38.57 10.10 1.29
N ASP A 29 37.94 10.69 2.31
CA ASP A 29 36.68 11.43 2.21
C ASP A 29 36.80 12.85 1.61
N ASN A 30 38.00 13.29 1.24
CA ASN A 30 38.19 14.55 0.50
C ASN A 30 38.23 14.35 -1.03
N SER A 31 37.96 13.13 -1.52
CA SER A 31 37.87 12.83 -2.95
C SER A 31 36.45 13.06 -3.48
N THR A 32 36.24 14.17 -4.19
CA THR A 32 35.10 14.37 -5.11
C THR A 32 35.14 13.48 -6.36
N ALA A 33 35.97 12.44 -6.39
CA ALA A 33 35.99 11.49 -7.48
C ALA A 33 34.83 10.49 -7.28
N PRO A 34 33.84 10.42 -8.18
CA PRO A 34 32.75 9.47 -8.09
C PRO A 34 33.29 8.07 -8.41
N THR A 35 33.95 7.42 -7.45
CA THR A 35 34.35 6.01 -7.54
C THR A 35 33.19 5.11 -7.19
N GLY A 36 32.05 5.37 -7.82
CA GLY A 36 30.93 4.45 -7.90
C GLY A 36 30.60 4.30 -9.37
N ARG A 37 30.85 3.14 -9.96
CA ARG A 37 30.13 2.72 -11.17
C ARG A 37 28.65 2.61 -10.78
N LEU A 38 27.97 3.74 -10.77
CA LEU A 38 26.52 3.81 -10.64
C LEU A 38 25.94 3.12 -11.86
N ARG A 39 25.62 1.84 -11.70
CA ARG A 39 24.50 1.23 -12.39
C ARG A 39 23.33 2.18 -12.17
N SER A 40 22.94 2.88 -13.24
CA SER A 40 21.75 3.73 -13.26
C SER A 40 20.55 2.89 -12.84
N GLN A 41 20.18 2.96 -11.56
CA GLN A 41 18.84 2.61 -11.13
C GLN A 41 17.99 3.84 -11.43
N SER A 42 17.39 3.81 -12.61
CA SER A 42 16.48 4.83 -13.10
C SER A 42 15.20 4.84 -12.25
N ALA A 43 15.24 5.55 -11.14
CA ALA A 43 14.09 6.11 -10.46
C ALA A 43 14.49 7.53 -10.01
N SER A 44 13.93 8.54 -10.68
CA SER A 44 14.19 9.96 -10.44
C SER A 44 15.52 10.50 -10.99
N SER A 45 15.64 10.64 -12.32
CA SER A 45 16.53 11.68 -12.86
C SER A 45 15.73 12.98 -12.89
N SER A 46 16.18 13.93 -12.07
CA SER A 46 15.83 15.35 -12.10
C SER A 46 15.67 15.86 -13.54
N TYR A 47 14.68 16.74 -13.73
CA TYR A 47 14.33 17.51 -14.93
C TYR A 47 15.46 18.48 -15.33
N GLN A 48 16.68 17.99 -15.56
CA GLN A 48 17.74 18.80 -16.13
C GLN A 48 17.70 18.61 -17.65
N ASP A 49 17.11 19.60 -18.30
CA ASP A 49 17.15 19.83 -19.74
C ASP A 49 18.63 19.99 -20.15
N TYR A 50 19.25 18.90 -20.61
CA TYR A 50 20.53 18.99 -21.30
C TYR A 50 20.21 19.45 -22.71
N ASN A 51 20.55 20.72 -22.95
CA ASN A 51 20.46 21.38 -24.24
C ASN A 51 21.00 20.49 -25.38
N GLU A 52 20.34 20.68 -26.51
CA GLU A 52 20.40 20.10 -27.85
C GLU A 52 21.78 20.11 -28.56
N ASP A 53 22.88 19.88 -27.84
CA ASP A 53 24.25 19.90 -28.40
C ASP A 53 25.00 18.54 -28.32
N ASP A 54 24.36 17.48 -27.82
CA ASP A 54 24.99 16.13 -27.70
C ASP A 54 24.55 15.17 -28.83
N ASP A 55 23.93 15.68 -29.89
CA ASP A 55 23.52 14.92 -31.08
C ASP A 55 24.70 14.56 -32.02
N GLU A 56 25.93 15.01 -31.73
CA GLU A 56 27.09 14.71 -32.58
C GLU A 56 27.83 13.40 -32.21
N ILE A 57 27.48 12.72 -31.11
CA ILE A 57 28.22 11.51 -30.67
C ILE A 57 27.32 10.26 -30.69
N GLY A 58 26.96 9.86 -31.90
CA GLY A 58 26.39 8.55 -32.21
C GLY A 58 24.88 8.59 -32.40
N GLY A 59 24.42 8.13 -33.57
CA GLY A 59 23.03 8.18 -34.07
C GLY A 59 21.97 7.42 -33.27
N ILE A 60 21.95 7.60 -31.95
CA ILE A 60 21.00 7.10 -30.99
C ILE A 60 20.29 8.33 -30.42
N SER A 61 19.02 8.53 -30.78
CA SER A 61 18.19 9.55 -30.12
C SER A 61 17.97 9.14 -28.67
N ARG A 62 18.37 9.99 -27.72
CA ARG A 62 18.23 9.77 -26.27
C ARG A 62 17.04 10.54 -25.69
N SER A 63 15.99 10.75 -26.49
CA SER A 63 14.77 11.43 -26.04
C SER A 63 14.21 10.76 -24.78
N ARG A 64 14.11 11.51 -23.67
CA ARG A 64 13.54 11.01 -22.41
C ARG A 64 12.01 10.99 -22.54
N LEU A 65 11.39 9.86 -22.20
CA LEU A 65 9.92 9.77 -22.14
C LEU A 65 9.41 10.63 -20.97
N GLN A 66 8.56 11.61 -21.25
CA GLN A 66 7.80 12.34 -20.24
C GLN A 66 6.51 11.56 -19.93
N PRO A 67 6.42 10.83 -18.81
CA PRO A 67 5.28 9.93 -18.55
C PRO A 67 3.97 10.71 -18.34
N ASP A 68 4.03 11.94 -17.82
CA ASP A 68 2.85 12.78 -17.60
C ASP A 68 2.28 13.30 -18.92
N GLU A 69 3.13 13.79 -19.83
CA GLU A 69 2.72 14.21 -21.18
C GLU A 69 2.22 13.02 -22.00
N ALA A 70 2.95 11.89 -21.98
CA ALA A 70 2.52 10.66 -22.62
C ALA A 70 1.16 10.19 -22.07
N ARG A 71 0.95 10.26 -20.75
CA ARG A 71 -0.34 9.92 -20.13
C ARG A 71 -1.46 10.80 -20.67
N LEU A 72 -1.25 12.11 -20.83
CA LEU A 72 -2.25 13.01 -21.41
C LEU A 72 -2.56 12.67 -22.87
N HIS A 73 -1.56 12.28 -23.66
CA HIS A 73 -1.76 11.85 -25.04
C HIS A 73 -2.58 10.57 -25.17
N PHE A 74 -2.39 9.60 -24.26
CA PHE A 74 -3.08 8.31 -24.30
C PHE A 74 -4.36 8.27 -23.45
N ALA A 75 -4.60 9.22 -22.55
CA ALA A 75 -5.80 9.31 -21.72
C ALA A 75 -7.14 9.25 -22.49
N PRO A 76 -7.31 9.90 -23.67
CA PRO A 76 -8.56 9.82 -24.41
C PRO A 76 -8.72 8.55 -25.25
N ALA A 77 -7.68 7.73 -25.38
CA ALA A 77 -7.73 6.49 -26.16
C ALA A 77 -8.30 5.35 -25.30
N GLN A 78 -9.40 4.75 -25.74
CA GLN A 78 -9.94 3.53 -25.13
C GLN A 78 -9.66 2.35 -26.05
N ILE A 79 -9.23 1.23 -25.47
CA ILE A 79 -8.86 0.02 -26.21
C ILE A 79 -9.91 -1.04 -25.93
N ASP A 80 -10.61 -1.48 -26.96
CA ASP A 80 -11.52 -2.63 -26.89
C ASP A 80 -10.76 -3.92 -27.23
N ALA A 81 -10.84 -4.87 -26.29
CA ALA A 81 -10.19 -6.18 -26.38
C ALA A 81 -11.20 -7.34 -26.54
N SER A 82 -12.50 -7.06 -26.63
CA SER A 82 -13.56 -8.07 -26.59
C SER A 82 -13.53 -9.07 -27.76
N GLU A 83 -13.10 -8.62 -28.94
CA GLU A 83 -13.08 -9.43 -30.15
C GLU A 83 -11.68 -9.94 -30.53
N VAL A 84 -10.65 -9.71 -29.71
CA VAL A 84 -9.26 -9.99 -30.08
C VAL A 84 -8.99 -11.49 -30.07
N ASP A 85 -8.54 -12.02 -31.21
CA ASP A 85 -8.21 -13.43 -31.38
C ASP A 85 -6.79 -13.55 -31.98
N PHE A 86 -5.85 -13.95 -31.14
CA PHE A 86 -4.46 -14.26 -31.53
C PHE A 86 -4.25 -15.75 -31.79
N SER A 87 -5.30 -16.58 -31.78
CA SER A 87 -5.16 -17.94 -32.25
C SER A 87 -4.70 -17.89 -33.71
N ASP A 88 -3.65 -18.65 -34.03
CA ASP A 88 -2.94 -18.63 -35.31
C ASP A 88 -3.76 -19.26 -36.46
N ARG A 89 -5.08 -19.02 -36.44
CA ARG A 89 -6.05 -19.50 -37.42
C ARG A 89 -5.87 -18.71 -38.72
N VAL A 90 -5.17 -19.33 -39.67
CA VAL A 90 -4.84 -18.78 -41.01
C VAL A 90 -6.08 -18.52 -41.89
N THR A 91 -7.27 -19.02 -41.52
CA THR A 91 -8.49 -18.95 -42.35
C THR A 91 -9.40 -17.76 -42.06
N ALA A 92 -9.17 -16.99 -40.99
CA ALA A 92 -9.96 -15.82 -40.65
C ALA A 92 -9.09 -14.56 -40.59
N LYS A 93 -9.68 -13.39 -40.91
CA LYS A 93 -9.01 -12.09 -40.71
C LYS A 93 -8.64 -11.99 -39.21
N ARG A 94 -7.35 -11.79 -38.91
CA ARG A 94 -6.83 -11.66 -37.54
C ARG A 94 -7.57 -10.53 -36.83
N LYS A 95 -8.18 -10.81 -35.69
CA LYS A 95 -8.88 -9.79 -34.90
C LYS A 95 -7.89 -9.16 -33.93
N SER A 96 -7.53 -7.90 -34.17
CA SER A 96 -6.61 -7.12 -33.32
C SER A 96 -7.36 -6.16 -32.39
N TYR A 97 -6.65 -5.59 -31.42
CA TYR A 97 -7.17 -4.53 -30.56
C TYR A 97 -7.77 -3.39 -31.40
N LYS A 98 -8.96 -2.93 -31.01
CA LYS A 98 -9.60 -1.75 -31.62
C LYS A 98 -9.38 -0.56 -30.69
N ALA A 99 -8.59 0.41 -31.13
CA ALA A 99 -8.40 1.66 -30.41
C ALA A 99 -9.43 2.68 -30.91
N SER A 100 -10.31 3.13 -30.02
CA SER A 100 -11.22 4.24 -30.30
C SER A 100 -10.63 5.51 -29.69
N SER A 101 -10.23 6.43 -30.56
CA SER A 101 -9.76 7.75 -30.18
C SER A 101 -10.74 8.77 -30.74
N ARG A 102 -11.47 9.44 -29.84
CA ARG A 102 -11.84 10.85 -30.00
C ARG A 102 -12.99 11.21 -30.96
N ARG A 103 -14.10 10.46 -30.99
CA ARG A 103 -15.41 11.03 -31.36
C ARG A 103 -16.55 10.46 -30.52
N HIS A 104 -17.11 11.32 -29.68
CA HIS A 104 -18.30 11.07 -28.88
C HIS A 104 -19.47 11.78 -29.59
N ARG A 105 -20.47 11.02 -30.06
CA ARG A 105 -21.73 11.62 -30.51
C ARG A 105 -22.84 11.10 -29.62
N LYS A 106 -23.40 12.00 -28.81
CA LYS A 106 -24.61 11.71 -28.05
C LYS A 106 -25.81 11.89 -28.97
N ARG A 107 -26.55 10.82 -29.22
CA ARG A 107 -27.82 10.89 -29.98
C ARG A 107 -28.91 11.52 -29.11
N GLN A 108 -29.98 11.98 -29.76
CA GLN A 108 -31.16 12.59 -29.10
C GLN A 108 -31.87 11.63 -28.13
N ASP A 109 -31.61 10.32 -28.27
CA ASP A 109 -32.11 9.22 -27.43
C ASP A 109 -31.17 8.86 -26.25
N GLY A 110 -30.13 9.66 -26.00
CA GLY A 110 -29.23 9.50 -24.85
C GLY A 110 -28.19 8.37 -24.98
N THR A 111 -28.21 7.60 -26.07
CA THR A 111 -27.19 6.60 -26.40
C THR A 111 -25.89 7.27 -26.85
N GLU A 112 -24.78 6.86 -26.23
CA GLU A 112 -23.44 7.34 -26.53
C GLU A 112 -22.82 6.44 -27.59
N GLU A 113 -22.63 6.98 -28.79
CA GLU A 113 -22.01 6.27 -29.91
C GLU A 113 -20.52 6.61 -29.92
N PHE A 114 -19.69 5.58 -29.72
CA PHE A 114 -18.22 5.67 -29.72
C PHE A 114 -17.69 5.09 -31.03
N GLY A 115 -16.95 5.87 -31.82
CA GLY A 115 -16.31 5.34 -33.03
C GLY A 115 -15.85 6.39 -34.02
N ASP A 116 -14.93 5.98 -34.89
CA ASP A 116 -14.58 6.69 -36.10
C ASP A 116 -15.72 6.53 -37.12
N PHE A 117 -16.42 7.62 -37.43
CA PHE A 117 -17.45 7.64 -38.47
C PHE A 117 -16.85 7.78 -39.88
N SER A 118 -15.53 7.81 -39.97
CA SER A 118 -14.80 7.86 -41.23
C SER A 118 -14.50 6.45 -41.70
N ASP A 119 -15.28 6.05 -42.70
CA ASP A 119 -14.82 5.18 -43.79
C ASP A 119 -14.26 3.82 -43.36
N ASP A 120 -15.14 2.85 -43.13
CA ASP A 120 -14.97 1.52 -43.69
C ASP A 120 -16.30 0.75 -43.64
N GLU A 121 -16.78 0.53 -44.85
CA GLU A 121 -17.76 -0.40 -45.37
C GLU A 121 -17.77 -1.79 -44.69
N ASP A 122 -18.22 -1.95 -43.45
CA ASP A 122 -18.54 -3.29 -42.91
C ASP A 122 -19.45 -3.24 -41.67
N GLY A 123 -20.73 -3.53 -41.88
CA GLY A 123 -21.72 -3.80 -40.84
C GLY A 123 -22.90 -2.82 -40.86
N GLU A 124 -23.90 -3.08 -41.69
CA GLU A 124 -25.22 -2.49 -41.48
C GLU A 124 -25.62 -2.70 -40.02
N SER A 125 -25.98 -1.61 -39.31
CA SER A 125 -26.44 -1.70 -37.93
C SER A 125 -27.55 -2.75 -37.85
N LEU A 126 -27.61 -3.51 -36.74
CA LEU A 126 -28.54 -4.62 -36.58
C LEU A 126 -30.00 -4.20 -36.88
N GLU A 127 -30.35 -2.97 -36.49
CA GLU A 127 -31.63 -2.32 -36.82
C GLU A 127 -31.84 -2.11 -38.32
N ARG A 128 -30.82 -1.60 -39.04
CA ARG A 128 -30.89 -1.41 -40.49
C ARG A 128 -30.96 -2.75 -41.23
N LYS A 129 -30.24 -3.75 -40.74
CA LYS A 129 -30.28 -5.13 -41.25
C LYS A 129 -31.65 -5.77 -41.04
N LEU A 130 -32.27 -5.59 -39.87
CA LEU A 130 -33.64 -6.04 -39.59
C LEU A 130 -34.67 -5.33 -40.48
N ALA A 131 -34.54 -4.03 -40.67
CA ALA A 131 -35.43 -3.26 -41.53
C ALA A 131 -35.35 -3.72 -43.00
N ARG A 132 -34.13 -4.03 -43.49
CA ARG A 132 -33.95 -4.59 -44.83
C ARG A 132 -34.56 -5.98 -44.95
N LEU A 133 -34.27 -6.89 -44.02
CA LEU A 133 -34.83 -8.25 -44.03
C LEU A 133 -36.35 -8.24 -43.94
N ARG A 134 -36.94 -7.34 -43.16
CA ARG A 134 -38.39 -7.16 -43.11
C ARG A 134 -38.97 -6.77 -44.47
N ARG A 135 -38.30 -5.87 -45.18
CA ARG A 135 -38.70 -5.46 -46.53
C ARG A 135 -38.57 -6.61 -47.54
N GLU A 136 -37.45 -7.32 -47.51
CA GLU A 136 -37.21 -8.47 -48.41
C GLU A 136 -38.24 -9.59 -48.17
N ILE A 137 -38.60 -9.87 -46.91
CA ILE A 137 -39.63 -10.88 -46.58
C ILE A 137 -41.02 -10.43 -47.02
N GLU A 138 -41.37 -9.15 -46.87
CA GLU A 138 -42.66 -8.65 -47.35
C GLU A 138 -42.74 -8.68 -48.88
N GLU A 139 -41.66 -8.35 -49.58
CA GLU A 139 -41.56 -8.47 -51.04
C GLU A 139 -41.74 -9.93 -51.50
N VAL A 140 -41.08 -10.88 -50.84
CA VAL A 140 -41.24 -12.32 -51.12
C VAL A 140 -42.67 -12.80 -50.85
N LYS A 141 -43.32 -12.28 -49.81
CA LYS A 141 -44.71 -12.61 -49.47
C LYS A 141 -45.70 -12.07 -50.50
N GLU A 142 -45.49 -10.85 -51.01
CA GLU A 142 -46.29 -10.27 -52.10
C GLU A 142 -46.12 -11.06 -53.40
N GLU A 143 -44.90 -11.45 -53.75
CA GLU A 143 -44.64 -12.29 -54.93
C GLU A 143 -45.29 -13.68 -54.82
N TYR A 144 -45.26 -14.29 -53.63
CA TYR A 144 -45.93 -15.57 -53.37
C TYR A 144 -47.45 -15.44 -53.48
N GLY A 145 -48.03 -14.37 -52.91
CA GLY A 145 -49.46 -14.07 -53.02
C GLY A 145 -49.91 -13.88 -54.47
N ARG A 146 -49.10 -13.18 -55.29
CA ARG A 146 -49.36 -13.01 -56.72
C ARG A 146 -49.31 -14.34 -57.49
N LYS A 147 -48.30 -15.18 -57.24
CA LYS A 147 -48.21 -16.53 -57.84
C LYS A 147 -49.36 -17.44 -57.42
N ASN A 148 -49.86 -17.32 -56.20
CA ASN A 148 -50.97 -18.12 -55.71
C ASN A 148 -52.32 -17.69 -56.31
N LEU A 149 -52.47 -16.40 -56.66
CA LEU A 149 -53.62 -15.90 -57.43
C LEU A 149 -53.54 -16.32 -58.91
N GLU A 150 -52.35 -16.28 -59.52
CA GLU A 150 -52.14 -16.76 -60.90
C GLU A 150 -52.29 -18.28 -61.04
N LYS A 151 -51.92 -19.06 -60.00
CA LYS A 151 -52.12 -20.52 -59.97
C LYS A 151 -53.57 -20.96 -59.74
N LYS A 152 -54.48 -20.05 -59.36
CA LYS A 152 -55.89 -20.38 -59.13
C LYS A 152 -56.69 -20.62 -60.42
N ASP A 153 -56.10 -20.34 -61.57
CA ASP A 153 -56.69 -20.58 -62.91
C ASP A 153 -56.16 -21.85 -63.60
N VAL A 154 -55.26 -22.62 -62.97
CA VAL A 154 -54.77 -23.91 -63.50
C VAL A 154 -54.73 -24.93 -62.36
N ASP A 155 -55.73 -25.83 -62.33
CA ASP A 155 -55.77 -26.98 -61.42
C ASP A 155 -54.58 -27.92 -61.72
N GLU A 156 -53.51 -27.83 -60.94
CA GLU A 156 -52.52 -28.89 -60.79
C GLU A 156 -51.99 -28.94 -59.36
N ASP A 157 -52.28 -30.06 -58.69
CA ASP A 157 -51.95 -30.41 -57.32
C ASP A 157 -50.45 -30.29 -57.01
N GLY A 158 -50.14 -29.49 -55.99
CA GLY A 158 -48.79 -29.31 -55.47
C GLY A 158 -48.75 -28.16 -54.48
N GLU A 159 -49.55 -28.24 -53.42
CA GLU A 159 -49.60 -27.27 -52.33
C GLU A 159 -48.28 -27.30 -51.57
N SER A 160 -47.33 -26.46 -51.98
CA SER A 160 -46.11 -26.29 -51.25
C SER A 160 -46.35 -25.30 -50.11
N ASN A 161 -46.12 -25.76 -48.87
CA ASN A 161 -46.35 -25.03 -47.62
C ASN A 161 -45.48 -23.77 -47.41
N TYR A 162 -44.81 -23.27 -48.45
CA TYR A 162 -43.93 -22.11 -48.37
C TYR A 162 -44.66 -20.84 -47.93
N GLY A 163 -45.97 -20.73 -48.19
CA GLY A 163 -46.79 -19.62 -47.69
C GLY A 163 -46.86 -19.59 -46.16
N ASP A 164 -47.03 -20.75 -45.54
CA ASP A 164 -47.04 -20.90 -44.08
C ASP A 164 -45.65 -20.68 -43.49
N ASP A 165 -44.59 -21.13 -44.17
CA ASP A 165 -43.20 -20.91 -43.75
C ASP A 165 -42.80 -19.43 -43.83
N ILE A 166 -43.22 -18.69 -44.86
CA ILE A 166 -42.99 -17.24 -45.01
C ILE A 166 -43.75 -16.47 -43.92
N ALA A 167 -44.99 -16.87 -43.61
CA ALA A 167 -45.78 -16.28 -42.53
C ALA A 167 -45.19 -16.58 -41.14
N ALA A 168 -44.61 -17.78 -40.95
CA ALA A 168 -43.88 -18.12 -39.74
C ALA A 168 -42.59 -17.29 -39.62
N LEU A 169 -41.87 -17.06 -40.72
CA LEU A 169 -40.66 -16.24 -40.76
C LEU A 169 -40.94 -14.77 -40.44
N SER A 170 -42.02 -14.19 -40.97
CA SER A 170 -42.42 -12.81 -40.63
C SER A 170 -42.80 -12.69 -39.15
N LYS A 171 -43.52 -13.69 -38.61
CA LYS A 171 -43.91 -13.71 -37.19
C LYS A 171 -42.70 -13.87 -36.26
N LEU A 172 -41.69 -14.64 -36.66
CA LEU A 172 -40.43 -14.75 -35.93
C LEU A 172 -39.63 -13.44 -35.98
N LEU A 173 -39.59 -12.78 -37.15
CA LEU A 173 -38.89 -11.50 -37.30
C LEU A 173 -39.55 -10.37 -36.48
N ASP A 174 -40.89 -10.35 -36.40
CA ASP A 174 -41.65 -9.42 -35.56
C ASP A 174 -41.52 -9.75 -34.05
N GLY A 175 -41.14 -10.98 -33.68
CA GLY A 175 -40.85 -11.38 -32.30
C GLY A 175 -39.46 -10.97 -31.79
N ILE A 176 -38.50 -10.75 -32.68
CA ILE A 176 -37.14 -10.33 -32.33
C ILE A 176 -37.06 -8.92 -31.69
N PRO A 177 -37.77 -7.87 -32.16
CA PRO A 177 -37.73 -6.56 -31.50
C PRO A 177 -38.36 -6.59 -30.10
N ALA A 178 -39.37 -7.44 -29.87
CA ALA A 178 -39.99 -7.59 -28.55
C ALA A 178 -39.06 -8.25 -27.53
N ASN A 179 -38.15 -9.12 -27.97
CA ASN A 179 -37.20 -9.80 -27.10
C ASN A 179 -35.92 -8.96 -26.84
N GLN A 180 -35.62 -7.98 -27.68
CA GLN A 180 -34.49 -7.04 -27.50
C GLN A 180 -34.88 -5.70 -26.87
N GLY A 181 -36.16 -5.35 -26.82
CA GLY A 181 -36.68 -4.15 -26.12
C GLY A 181 -36.47 -4.18 -24.59
N GLY A 182 -36.03 -5.32 -24.04
CA GLY A 182 -35.46 -5.40 -22.70
C GLY A 182 -34.08 -4.77 -22.67
N GLN A 183 -34.01 -3.43 -22.73
CA GLN A 183 -32.80 -2.68 -22.43
C GLN A 183 -32.30 -3.10 -21.04
N THR A 184 -31.38 -4.06 -21.00
CA THR A 184 -30.53 -4.27 -19.84
C THR A 184 -29.64 -3.04 -19.79
N LEU A 185 -30.09 -2.01 -19.07
CA LEU A 185 -29.26 -0.89 -18.66
C LEU A 185 -27.90 -1.46 -18.27
N SER A 186 -26.86 -1.10 -19.02
CA SER A 186 -25.48 -1.50 -18.74
C SER A 186 -25.21 -1.34 -17.25
N ALA A 187 -24.49 -2.29 -16.64
CA ALA A 187 -24.14 -2.23 -15.23
C ALA A 187 -23.53 -0.85 -14.85
N GLY A 188 -22.81 -0.22 -15.78
CA GLY A 188 -22.30 1.15 -15.63
C GLY A 188 -23.38 2.23 -15.55
N ALA A 189 -24.48 2.11 -16.32
CA ALA A 189 -25.60 3.04 -16.26
C ALA A 189 -26.43 2.89 -14.97
N ARG A 190 -26.55 1.66 -14.45
CA ARG A 190 -27.16 1.40 -13.13
C ARG A 190 -26.32 1.98 -12.01
N LEU A 191 -25.00 1.80 -12.07
CA LEU A 191 -24.06 2.33 -11.08
C LEU A 191 -23.98 3.87 -11.11
N ALA A 192 -24.00 4.48 -12.30
CA ALA A 192 -24.06 5.94 -12.44
C ALA A 192 -25.37 6.52 -11.89
N LYS A 193 -26.49 5.81 -12.06
CA LYS A 193 -27.77 6.19 -11.46
C LYS A 193 -27.75 6.06 -9.94
N ASP A 194 -27.18 4.99 -9.39
CA ASP A 194 -27.06 4.75 -7.95
C ASP A 194 -26.07 5.72 -7.27
N LEU A 195 -25.01 6.15 -7.96
CA LEU A 195 -24.12 7.22 -7.50
C LEU A 195 -24.80 8.60 -7.57
N GLY A 196 -25.57 8.86 -8.63
CA GLY A 196 -26.33 10.10 -8.81
C GLY A 196 -27.47 10.24 -7.80
N THR A 197 -28.07 9.14 -7.37
CA THR A 197 -29.02 9.08 -6.25
C THR A 197 -28.29 8.65 -4.98
N GLY A 198 -27.30 9.46 -4.56
CA GLY A 198 -26.34 9.20 -3.48
C GLY A 198 -26.75 8.08 -2.51
N ILE A 199 -25.96 7.00 -2.54
CA ILE A 199 -25.95 5.84 -1.63
C ILE A 199 -26.96 5.96 -0.49
N ARG A 200 -28.21 5.60 -0.77
CA ARG A 200 -29.20 5.41 0.30
C ARG A 200 -28.83 4.10 0.97
N ALA A 201 -28.08 4.20 2.07
CA ALA A 201 -27.93 3.10 3.00
C ALA A 201 -29.34 2.60 3.33
N ASN A 202 -29.62 1.33 3.04
CA ASN A 202 -30.87 0.67 3.39
C ASN A 202 -31.02 0.68 4.93
N GLY A 203 -31.60 1.75 5.45
CA GLY A 203 -32.27 1.78 6.75
C GLY A 203 -33.77 1.72 6.51
N PRO A 204 -34.54 0.93 7.29
CA PRO A 204 -35.99 0.86 7.12
C PRO A 204 -36.60 2.27 7.27
N PRO A 205 -37.62 2.61 6.47
CA PRO A 205 -38.25 3.92 6.55
C PRO A 205 -38.90 4.07 7.93
N GLN A 206 -38.47 5.07 8.70
CA GLN A 206 -39.13 5.41 9.95
C GLN A 206 -40.54 5.92 9.64
N THR A 207 -41.53 5.07 9.90
CA THR A 207 -42.92 5.48 10.07
C THR A 207 -43.06 6.23 11.38
N SER A 208 -43.80 7.33 11.30
CA SER A 208 -44.21 8.25 12.37
C SER A 208 -44.55 7.57 13.72
N GLN A 209 -43.95 8.15 14.75
CA GLN A 209 -44.24 8.08 16.19
C GLN A 209 -45.62 7.53 16.60
N GLY A 210 -45.61 6.41 17.33
CA GLY A 210 -46.62 6.10 18.33
C GLY A 210 -46.15 6.60 19.70
N THR A 211 -46.94 7.46 20.33
CA THR A 211 -46.75 7.93 21.71
C THR A 211 -46.83 6.78 22.71
N GLY A 212 -45.72 6.42 23.36
CA GLY A 212 -45.77 5.51 24.52
C GLY A 212 -44.52 4.75 24.94
N GLU A 213 -43.41 4.75 24.19
CA GLU A 213 -42.22 3.94 24.53
C GLU A 213 -40.93 4.80 24.64
N PRO A 214 -39.96 4.41 25.50
CA PRO A 214 -38.75 5.21 25.72
C PRO A 214 -37.99 5.39 24.41
N SER A 215 -37.76 6.65 24.05
CA SER A 215 -37.04 7.03 22.83
C SER A 215 -35.68 6.35 22.80
N THR A 216 -35.58 5.27 22.03
CA THR A 216 -34.33 4.55 21.82
C THR A 216 -33.54 5.33 20.78
N TYR A 217 -32.56 6.10 21.24
CA TYR A 217 -31.61 6.79 20.37
C TYR A 217 -30.65 5.76 19.78
N THR A 218 -30.93 5.30 18.57
CA THR A 218 -30.01 4.45 17.82
C THR A 218 -28.92 5.34 17.19
N VAL A 219 -27.76 5.42 17.83
CA VAL A 219 -26.57 6.04 17.24
C VAL A 219 -26.01 5.07 16.20
N THR A 220 -26.28 5.34 14.92
CA THR A 220 -25.66 4.61 13.81
C THR A 220 -24.20 5.04 13.66
N TYR A 221 -23.32 4.33 14.36
CA TYR A 221 -21.88 4.50 14.24
C TYR A 221 -21.35 3.73 13.02
N ALA A 222 -20.77 4.43 12.05
CA ALA A 222 -20.07 3.83 10.92
C ALA A 222 -18.56 3.75 11.21
N PRO A 223 -18.01 2.59 11.65
CA PRO A 223 -16.60 2.47 12.05
C PRO A 223 -15.62 2.75 10.90
N THR A 224 -16.00 2.41 9.66
CA THR A 224 -15.20 2.66 8.47
C THR A 224 -15.05 4.15 8.14
N TYR A 225 -15.98 4.99 8.60
CA TYR A 225 -15.92 6.44 8.40
C TYR A 225 -14.79 7.07 9.23
N GLN A 226 -14.58 6.62 10.46
CA GLN A 226 -13.48 7.15 11.28
C GLN A 226 -12.11 6.75 10.74
N GLN A 227 -11.95 5.50 10.31
CA GLN A 227 -10.70 5.01 9.73
C GLN A 227 -10.37 5.71 8.42
N SER A 228 -11.33 5.82 7.50
CA SER A 228 -11.13 6.54 6.23
C SER A 228 -10.85 8.03 6.45
N HIS A 229 -11.51 8.68 7.40
CA HIS A 229 -11.24 10.08 7.74
C HIS A 229 -9.86 10.27 8.40
N ALA A 230 -9.41 9.34 9.24
CA ALA A 230 -8.05 9.38 9.79
C ALA A 230 -6.98 9.18 8.70
N LEU A 231 -7.20 8.25 7.77
CA LEU A 231 -6.32 8.01 6.62
C LEU A 231 -6.30 9.20 5.66
N ALA A 232 -7.44 9.83 5.40
CA ALA A 232 -7.52 11.05 4.59
C ALA A 232 -6.72 12.19 5.23
N LYS A 233 -6.86 12.40 6.54
CA LYS A 233 -6.04 13.37 7.27
C LYS A 233 -4.54 13.05 7.21
N ALA A 234 -4.16 11.78 7.33
CA ALA A 234 -2.77 11.36 7.20
C ALA A 234 -2.21 11.64 5.80
N ALA A 235 -3.00 11.39 4.75
CA ALA A 235 -2.64 11.72 3.37
C ALA A 235 -2.51 13.23 3.13
N ASP A 236 -3.36 14.06 3.75
CA ASP A 236 -3.22 15.52 3.69
C ASP A 236 -1.93 16.00 4.36
N PHE A 237 -1.55 15.40 5.50
CA PHE A 237 -0.28 15.70 6.15
C PHE A 237 0.91 15.24 5.32
N ASP A 238 0.85 14.06 4.71
CA ASP A 238 1.87 13.54 3.81
C ASP A 238 2.05 14.46 2.59
N GLY A 239 0.96 14.87 1.94
CA GLY A 239 1.02 15.85 0.85
C GLY A 239 1.65 17.17 1.26
N ARG A 240 1.35 17.68 2.46
CA ARG A 240 2.00 18.88 3.01
C ARG A 240 3.47 18.67 3.34
N LEU A 241 3.84 17.49 3.84
CA LEU A 241 5.23 17.12 4.11
C LEU A 241 6.02 17.03 2.80
N VAL A 242 5.49 16.39 1.77
CA VAL A 242 6.10 16.32 0.43
C VAL A 242 6.31 17.73 -0.15
N LEU A 243 5.37 18.64 0.03
CA LEU A 243 5.55 20.04 -0.38
C LEU A 243 6.68 20.72 0.40
N LEU A 244 6.77 20.50 1.72
CA LEU A 244 7.86 21.04 2.54
C LEU A 244 9.21 20.42 2.16
N GLU A 245 9.27 19.11 1.94
CA GLU A 245 10.46 18.39 1.47
C GLU A 245 10.93 18.92 0.13
N LYS A 246 10.00 19.15 -0.82
CA LYS A 246 10.29 19.74 -2.12
C LYS A 246 10.85 21.16 -2.00
N VAL A 247 10.30 21.98 -1.10
CA VAL A 247 10.78 23.36 -0.85
C VAL A 247 12.16 23.34 -0.17
N LEU A 248 12.39 22.40 0.74
CA LEU A 248 13.68 22.22 1.42
C LEU A 248 14.71 21.48 0.55
N GLY A 249 14.28 20.89 -0.58
CA GLY A 249 15.15 20.14 -1.49
C GLY A 249 15.74 18.88 -0.87
N LEU A 250 15.10 18.31 0.16
CA LEU A 250 15.53 17.10 0.88
C LEU A 250 15.24 15.84 0.05
N ASN A 251 15.65 15.84 -1.20
CA ASN A 251 15.22 14.86 -2.18
C ASN A 251 16.28 13.75 -2.28
N SER A 252 16.19 12.71 -1.44
CA SER A 252 16.76 11.34 -1.55
C SER A 252 18.24 11.12 -1.93
N THR A 253 19.04 12.10 -2.32
CA THR A 253 20.46 11.96 -2.70
C THR A 253 21.42 12.41 -1.61
N MET A 254 20.90 12.95 -0.51
CA MET A 254 21.72 13.31 0.64
C MET A 254 21.91 12.04 1.47
N ASP A 255 23.12 11.49 1.35
CA ASP A 255 23.59 10.38 2.16
C ASP A 255 23.37 10.75 3.64
N SER A 256 22.79 9.82 4.39
CA SER A 256 22.35 9.98 5.79
C SER A 256 23.47 10.39 6.77
N THR A 257 24.71 10.41 6.29
CA THR A 257 25.95 10.81 6.96
C THR A 257 26.28 12.30 6.79
N SER A 258 25.81 12.93 5.71
CA SER A 258 25.82 14.39 5.57
C SER A 258 24.67 14.95 6.41
N SER A 259 24.92 15.02 7.72
CA SER A 259 24.06 15.71 8.69
C SER A 259 23.44 16.92 8.02
N SER A 260 22.12 16.88 7.83
CA SER A 260 21.29 17.96 7.30
C SER A 260 21.96 19.31 7.53
N ILE A 261 22.59 19.87 6.50
CA ILE A 261 23.22 21.18 6.60
C ILE A 261 22.12 22.09 7.12
N ALA A 262 22.27 22.55 8.37
CA ALA A 262 21.21 23.27 9.01
C ALA A 262 20.98 24.55 8.18
N VAL A 263 19.79 24.64 7.58
CA VAL A 263 19.43 25.73 6.67
C VAL A 263 19.50 27.08 7.41
N LEU A 264 19.26 27.06 8.73
CA LEU A 264 19.27 28.26 9.56
C LEU A 264 20.68 28.87 9.74
N PRO A 265 21.74 28.12 10.16
CA PRO A 265 23.10 28.65 10.18
C PRO A 265 23.63 29.13 8.83
N THR A 266 23.28 28.44 7.73
CA THR A 266 23.69 28.89 6.39
C THR A 266 22.97 30.15 5.95
N LEU A 267 21.67 30.28 6.29
CA LEU A 267 20.91 31.52 6.08
C LEU A 267 21.44 32.67 6.95
N ASP A 268 21.74 32.45 8.23
CA ASP A 268 22.34 33.46 9.12
C ASP A 268 23.73 33.87 8.62
N PHE A 269 24.53 32.94 8.09
CA PHE A 269 25.81 33.26 7.47
C PHE A 269 25.64 34.10 6.20
N LEU A 270 24.70 33.74 5.31
CA LEU A 270 24.39 34.53 4.12
C LEU A 270 23.80 35.90 4.49
N GLU A 271 22.94 35.96 5.50
CA GLU A 271 22.38 37.20 6.04
C GLU A 271 23.49 38.11 6.57
N ARG A 272 24.45 37.56 7.31
CA ARG A 272 25.64 38.31 7.76
C ARG A 272 26.51 38.77 6.60
N GLN A 273 26.69 37.95 5.56
CA GLN A 273 27.43 38.37 4.37
C GLN A 273 26.71 39.49 3.62
N VAL A 274 25.40 39.37 3.44
CA VAL A 274 24.57 40.39 2.79
C VAL A 274 24.55 41.66 3.63
N SER A 275 24.43 41.55 4.96
CA SER A 275 24.46 42.72 5.85
C SER A 275 25.80 43.43 5.79
N ILE A 276 26.92 42.71 5.75
CA ILE A 276 28.25 43.29 5.52
C ILE A 276 28.29 43.99 4.15
N LEU A 277 27.76 43.40 3.09
CA LEU A 277 27.74 44.03 1.76
C LEU A 277 26.82 45.26 1.68
N THR A 278 25.73 45.30 2.45
CA THR A 278 24.76 46.40 2.43
C THR A 278 25.10 47.53 3.41
N GLU A 279 25.70 47.21 4.56
CA GLU A 279 25.98 48.16 5.64
C GLU A 279 27.43 48.68 5.59
N SER A 280 28.38 47.90 5.04
CA SER A 280 29.77 48.31 4.94
C SER A 280 30.07 48.98 3.59
N THR A 281 30.14 50.31 3.60
CA THR A 281 30.87 51.06 2.56
C THR A 281 32.35 50.63 2.56
N PRO A 282 33.06 50.56 1.43
CA PRO A 282 34.45 50.08 1.36
C PRO A 282 35.43 50.81 2.30
N SER A 283 35.11 52.06 2.70
CA SER A 283 35.87 52.84 3.67
C SER A 283 35.76 52.34 5.12
N SER A 284 34.62 51.77 5.53
CA SER A 284 34.44 51.25 6.89
C SER A 284 35.15 49.91 7.06
N LEU A 285 35.19 49.04 6.04
CA LEU A 285 35.99 47.81 6.04
C LEU A 285 37.49 48.07 6.20
N ASP A 286 38.03 49.07 5.50
CA ASP A 286 39.43 49.46 5.64
C ASP A 286 39.74 50.00 7.04
N SER A 287 38.81 50.74 7.64
CA SER A 287 38.96 51.25 9.02
C SER A 287 38.93 50.12 10.06
N ILE A 288 38.04 49.14 9.86
CA ILE A 288 37.91 47.96 10.71
C ILE A 288 39.12 47.04 10.55
N SER A 289 39.61 46.80 9.32
CA SER A 289 40.83 46.03 9.07
C SER A 289 42.05 46.65 9.75
N ARG A 290 42.17 47.99 9.73
CA ARG A 290 43.23 48.70 10.47
C ARG A 290 43.09 48.51 11.99
N ARG A 291 41.88 48.63 12.54
CA ARG A 291 41.62 48.40 13.97
C ARG A 291 41.84 46.95 14.39
N ILE A 292 41.51 45.99 13.53
CA ILE A 292 41.80 44.56 13.77
C ILE A 292 43.31 44.36 13.82
N ARG A 293 44.09 44.92 12.87
CA ARG A 293 45.55 44.81 12.91
C ARG A 293 46.17 45.46 14.15
N THR A 294 45.62 46.57 14.63
CA THR A 294 46.09 47.17 15.89
C THR A 294 45.72 46.30 17.09
N LEU A 295 44.51 45.75 17.13
CA LEU A 295 44.08 44.85 18.22
C LEU A 295 44.82 43.51 18.22
N THR A 296 45.14 42.94 17.05
CA THR A 296 45.96 41.73 16.97
C THR A 296 47.36 42.01 17.46
N HIS A 297 47.94 43.16 17.10
CA HIS A 297 49.24 43.57 17.60
C HIS A 297 49.24 43.83 19.11
N GLU A 298 48.19 44.46 19.63
CA GLU A 298 48.00 44.66 21.08
C GLU A 298 47.80 43.33 21.82
N ALA A 299 47.10 42.37 21.22
CA ALA A 299 46.91 41.03 21.77
C ALA A 299 48.21 40.21 21.76
N GLU A 300 48.99 40.24 20.68
CA GLU A 300 50.31 39.61 20.60
C GLU A 300 51.26 40.20 21.65
N LYS A 301 51.24 41.54 21.82
CA LYS A 301 52.02 42.20 22.86
C LYS A 301 51.56 41.78 24.26
N LEU A 302 50.26 41.64 24.49
CA LEU A 302 49.72 41.16 25.76
C LEU A 302 50.15 39.70 26.01
N GLU A 303 50.10 38.85 24.99
CA GLU A 303 50.57 37.47 25.07
C GLU A 303 52.07 37.39 25.38
N GLU A 304 52.90 38.22 24.74
CA GLU A 304 54.33 38.29 25.01
C GLU A 304 54.63 38.78 26.44
N THR A 305 53.86 39.76 26.94
CA THR A 305 53.96 40.19 28.35
C THR A 305 53.49 39.11 29.34
N ARG A 306 52.45 38.34 28.99
CA ARG A 306 52.00 37.19 29.81
C ARG A 306 53.00 36.05 29.79
N LYS A 307 53.60 35.75 28.63
CA LYS A 307 54.60 34.69 28.49
C LYS A 307 55.89 35.04 29.23
N SER A 308 56.33 36.29 29.15
CA SER A 308 57.47 36.78 29.93
C SER A 308 57.17 36.83 31.44
N ALA A 309 55.96 37.23 31.85
CA ALA A 309 55.53 37.18 33.25
C ALA A 309 55.47 35.73 33.78
N LYS A 310 54.95 34.80 32.98
CA LYS A 310 54.92 33.37 33.31
C LYS A 310 56.32 32.76 33.37
N ALA A 311 57.21 33.10 32.44
CA ALA A 311 58.61 32.68 32.49
C ALA A 311 59.34 33.24 33.73
N ALA A 312 59.03 34.48 34.12
CA ALA A 312 59.54 35.06 35.37
C ALA A 312 58.98 34.32 36.60
N GLN A 313 57.68 33.98 36.61
CA GLN A 313 57.04 33.19 37.67
C GLN A 313 57.61 31.76 37.76
N ASP A 314 57.85 31.10 36.63
CA ASP A 314 58.46 29.77 36.56
C ASP A 314 59.94 29.81 37.01
N SER A 315 60.66 30.89 36.69
CA SER A 315 62.03 31.10 37.21
C SER A 315 62.05 31.35 38.72
N LEU A 316 61.03 32.03 39.26
CA LEU A 316 60.87 32.27 40.70
C LEU A 316 60.48 30.99 41.44
N ARG A 317 59.64 30.15 40.82
CA ARG A 317 59.28 28.82 41.28
C ARG A 317 60.47 27.87 41.27
N SER A 318 61.31 27.92 40.24
CA SER A 318 62.58 27.18 40.16
C SER A 318 63.64 27.68 41.16
N ALA A 319 63.56 28.95 41.57
CA ALA A 319 64.43 29.55 42.59
C ALA A 319 63.97 29.29 44.04
N GLY A 320 62.95 28.44 44.24
CA GLY A 320 62.50 28.01 45.57
C GLY A 320 61.57 29.00 46.27
N GLY A 321 60.93 29.92 45.54
CA GLY A 321 59.85 30.75 46.07
C GLY A 321 58.57 29.94 46.26
N GLU A 322 58.18 29.69 47.50
CA GLU A 322 56.93 29.03 47.87
C GLU A 322 55.75 29.96 47.57
N VAL A 323 55.17 29.79 46.38
CA VAL A 323 53.86 30.35 46.02
C VAL A 323 52.85 29.23 46.19
N ALA A 324 51.81 29.51 46.97
CA ALA A 324 50.79 28.57 47.43
C ALA A 324 50.26 27.65 46.31
N SER A 325 50.03 26.39 46.68
CA SER A 325 49.61 25.25 45.86
C SER A 325 48.25 25.36 45.15
N GLU A 326 47.73 26.56 44.89
CA GLU A 326 46.44 26.79 44.22
C GLU A 326 46.52 26.45 42.71
N ASP A 327 47.65 26.72 42.04
CA ASP A 327 47.81 26.51 40.59
C ASP A 327 47.77 25.02 40.16
N GLY A 328 48.10 24.09 41.07
CA GLY A 328 48.11 22.64 40.77
C GLY A 328 46.69 22.04 40.74
N GLU A 329 45.85 22.45 41.69
CA GLU A 329 44.43 22.09 41.71
C GLU A 329 43.69 22.73 40.55
N ASP A 330 44.05 23.98 40.20
CA ASP A 330 43.51 24.68 39.04
C ASP A 330 43.88 23.96 37.73
N LEU A 331 45.11 23.48 37.56
CA LEU A 331 45.52 22.72 36.37
C LEU A 331 44.73 21.40 36.21
N GLU A 332 44.53 20.66 37.30
CA GLU A 332 43.71 19.44 37.26
C GLU A 332 42.23 19.75 37.00
N GLN A 333 41.69 20.79 37.63
CA GLN A 333 40.32 21.25 37.40
C GLN A 333 40.14 21.74 35.96
N ILE A 334 41.09 22.49 35.40
CA ILE A 334 41.12 22.92 34.01
C ILE A 334 41.19 21.71 33.08
N SER A 335 41.97 20.67 33.40
CA SER A 335 41.99 19.44 32.59
C SER A 335 40.65 18.69 32.60
N LYS A 336 39.98 18.64 33.77
CA LYS A 336 38.64 18.04 33.93
C LYS A 336 37.58 18.87 33.21
N ILE A 337 37.66 20.20 33.31
CA ILE A 337 36.78 21.14 32.61
C ILE A 337 36.97 21.00 31.10
N ASN A 338 38.22 20.94 30.60
CA ASN A 338 38.50 20.73 29.18
C ASN A 338 38.00 19.35 28.70
N ALA A 339 38.10 18.31 29.53
CA ALA A 339 37.50 17.01 29.22
C ALA A 339 35.96 17.10 29.15
N LEU A 340 35.32 17.84 30.08
CA LEU A 340 33.87 18.07 30.05
C LEU A 340 33.43 18.90 28.85
N TYR A 341 34.17 19.97 28.51
CA TYR A 341 33.96 20.74 27.29
C TYR A 341 34.17 19.90 26.03
N GLY A 342 35.05 18.89 26.05
CA GLY A 342 35.18 17.91 24.97
C GLY A 342 33.96 16.99 24.84
N THR A 343 33.29 16.65 25.95
CA THR A 343 32.05 15.86 25.95
C THR A 343 30.77 16.69 25.72
N LEU A 344 30.84 18.02 25.85
CA LEU A 344 29.67 18.88 25.70
C LEU A 344 29.09 18.87 24.27
N PRO A 345 29.90 18.94 23.18
CA PRO A 345 29.39 18.84 21.83
C PRO A 345 28.65 17.53 21.55
N THR A 346 29.10 16.41 22.13
CA THR A 346 28.40 15.12 21.94
C THR A 346 27.06 15.12 22.66
N ILE A 347 26.98 15.70 23.86
CA ILE A 347 25.71 15.87 24.59
C ILE A 347 24.79 16.86 23.88
N GLU A 348 25.31 17.97 23.38
CA GLU A 348 24.56 19.01 22.66
C GLU A 348 23.95 18.46 21.36
N ASN A 349 24.66 17.57 20.67
CA ASN A 349 24.14 16.88 19.48
C ASN A 349 23.10 15.81 19.83
N LEU A 350 23.23 15.12 20.98
CA LEU A 350 22.31 14.05 21.40
C LEU A 350 21.06 14.57 22.11
N ALA A 351 21.13 15.72 22.79
CA ALA A 351 20.03 16.34 23.50
C ALA A 351 18.77 16.60 22.62
N PRO A 352 18.87 17.16 21.40
CA PRO A 352 17.70 17.39 20.55
C PRO A 352 17.12 16.09 19.96
N LEU A 353 17.87 14.98 19.98
CA LEU A 353 17.41 13.67 19.51
C LEU A 353 16.63 12.90 20.59
N LEU A 354 16.75 13.28 21.86
CA LEU A 354 16.09 12.58 22.96
C LEU A 354 14.55 12.73 22.95
N PRO A 355 13.96 13.93 22.74
CA PRO A 355 12.51 14.08 22.65
C PRO A 355 11.85 13.23 21.53
N PRO A 356 12.32 13.24 20.26
CA PRO A 356 11.70 12.42 19.22
C PRO A 356 11.91 10.92 19.46
N LEU A 357 13.01 10.50 20.07
CA LEU A 357 13.20 9.10 20.48
C LEU A 357 12.21 8.70 21.59
N LEU A 358 11.92 9.59 22.54
CA LEU A 358 10.93 9.36 23.59
C LEU A 358 9.52 9.26 23.01
N ASP A 359 9.16 10.13 22.06
CA ASP A 359 7.88 10.08 21.36
C ASP A 359 7.75 8.79 20.53
N ARG A 360 8.82 8.40 19.82
CA ARG A 360 8.87 7.12 19.11
C ARG A 360 8.73 5.94 20.08
N LEU A 361 9.45 5.93 21.19
CA LEU A 361 9.32 4.90 22.23
C LEU A 361 7.91 4.87 22.85
N ARG A 362 7.24 6.01 22.99
CA ARG A 362 5.87 6.08 23.49
C ARG A 362 4.87 5.48 22.50
N SER A 363 5.04 5.76 21.20
CA SER A 363 4.25 5.11 20.15
C SER A 363 4.53 3.60 20.07
N LEU A 364 5.81 3.23 20.18
CA LEU A 364 6.26 1.84 20.14
C LEU A 364 5.86 1.07 21.40
N ARG A 365 5.71 1.73 22.55
CA ARG A 365 5.24 1.12 23.80
C ARG A 365 3.85 0.51 23.64
N ALA A 366 2.96 1.16 22.89
CA ALA A 366 1.64 0.59 22.61
C ALA A 366 1.78 -0.71 21.82
N ILE A 367 2.61 -0.71 20.77
CA ILE A 367 2.87 -1.88 19.94
C ILE A 367 3.56 -2.99 20.76
N HIS A 368 4.53 -2.66 21.62
CA HIS A 368 5.19 -3.64 22.49
C HIS A 368 4.24 -4.23 23.54
N ALA A 369 3.35 -3.41 24.12
CA ALA A 369 2.32 -3.90 25.03
C ALA A 369 1.37 -4.84 24.30
N ASP A 370 0.89 -4.45 23.12
CA ASP A 370 0.02 -5.28 22.29
C ASP A 370 0.72 -6.59 21.89
N ALA A 371 1.99 -6.54 21.50
CA ALA A 371 2.80 -7.72 21.19
C ALA A 371 2.95 -8.66 22.39
N ALA A 372 3.18 -8.12 23.60
CA ALA A 372 3.25 -8.91 24.82
C ALA A 372 1.88 -9.55 25.16
N THR A 373 0.78 -8.81 25.00
CA THR A 373 -0.56 -9.40 25.19
C THR A 373 -0.88 -10.44 24.13
N ALA A 374 -0.41 -10.27 22.89
CA ALA A 374 -0.59 -11.23 21.81
C ALA A 374 0.20 -12.51 22.08
N SER A 375 1.44 -12.43 22.58
CA SER A 375 2.19 -13.62 23.00
C SER A 375 1.53 -14.34 24.17
N ASP A 376 0.98 -13.62 25.14
CA ASP A 376 0.25 -14.20 26.26
C ASP A 376 -1.08 -14.84 25.81
N ASN A 377 -1.76 -14.24 24.85
CA ASN A 377 -2.98 -14.81 24.27
C ASN A 377 -2.66 -16.05 23.43
N LEU A 378 -1.56 -16.05 22.69
CA LEU A 378 -1.12 -17.21 21.91
C LEU A 378 -0.77 -18.39 22.82
N THR A 379 -0.02 -18.17 23.89
CA THR A 379 0.29 -19.22 24.88
C THR A 379 -0.96 -19.74 25.57
N ARG A 380 -1.94 -18.88 25.88
CA ARG A 380 -3.27 -19.30 26.39
C ARG A 380 -4.05 -20.14 25.38
N VAL A 381 -4.04 -19.76 24.10
CA VAL A 381 -4.71 -20.52 23.04
C VAL A 381 -4.04 -21.87 22.84
N GLU A 382 -2.71 -21.92 22.85
CA GLU A 382 -1.93 -23.16 22.80
C GLU A 382 -2.27 -24.09 23.96
N GLN A 383 -2.33 -23.56 25.19
CA GLN A 383 -2.75 -24.33 26.36
C GLN A 383 -4.17 -24.88 26.20
N ARG A 384 -5.14 -24.07 25.76
CA ARG A 384 -6.52 -24.53 25.51
C ARG A 384 -6.59 -25.58 24.40
N GLN A 385 -5.76 -25.46 23.36
CA GLN A 385 -5.68 -26.45 22.29
C GLN A 385 -5.11 -27.77 22.83
N ALA A 386 -4.09 -27.72 23.68
CA ALA A 386 -3.54 -28.90 24.34
C ALA A 386 -4.59 -29.57 25.25
N GLU A 387 -5.31 -28.80 26.06
CA GLU A 387 -6.41 -29.29 26.90
C GLU A 387 -7.53 -29.92 26.07
N MET A 388 -7.99 -29.25 25.02
CA MET A 388 -9.02 -29.77 24.10
C MET A 388 -8.55 -31.05 23.41
N SER A 389 -7.27 -31.14 23.02
CA SER A 389 -6.72 -32.38 22.43
C SER A 389 -6.73 -33.54 23.43
N ASN A 390 -6.48 -33.27 24.71
CA ASN A 390 -6.55 -34.26 25.77
C ASN A 390 -7.99 -34.68 26.06
N ASP A 391 -8.93 -33.73 26.04
CA ASP A 391 -10.34 -34.05 26.21
C ASP A 391 -10.88 -34.85 25.03
N ILE A 392 -10.52 -34.52 23.79
CA ILE A 392 -10.86 -35.36 22.63
C ILE A 392 -10.36 -36.80 22.81
N LYS A 393 -9.14 -37.01 23.31
CA LYS A 393 -8.63 -38.36 23.63
C LYS A 393 -9.47 -39.05 24.69
N LYS A 394 -9.83 -38.37 25.78
CA LYS A 394 -10.73 -38.93 26.82
C LYS A 394 -12.10 -39.28 26.25
N TRP A 395 -12.63 -38.46 25.35
CA TRP A 395 -13.92 -38.73 24.68
C TRP A 395 -13.81 -39.93 23.74
N GLN A 396 -12.69 -40.08 23.01
CA GLN A 396 -12.43 -41.27 22.20
C GLN A 396 -12.36 -42.54 23.07
N GLU A 397 -11.60 -42.52 24.16
CA GLU A 397 -11.52 -43.64 25.10
C GLU A 397 -12.89 -43.94 25.75
N GLY A 398 -13.66 -42.91 26.09
CA GLY A 398 -15.02 -43.06 26.61
C GLY A 398 -15.97 -43.67 25.60
N LEU A 399 -15.84 -43.32 24.32
CA LEU A 399 -16.65 -43.85 23.23
C LEU A 399 -16.26 -45.29 22.89
N GLU A 400 -14.98 -45.63 22.96
CA GLU A 400 -14.48 -47.01 22.83
C GLU A 400 -15.02 -47.90 23.97
N LYS A 401 -14.98 -47.42 25.22
CA LYS A 401 -15.60 -48.13 26.36
C LYS A 401 -17.10 -48.27 26.20
N LEU A 402 -17.77 -47.26 25.64
CA LEU A 402 -19.21 -47.32 25.36
C LEU A 402 -19.50 -48.33 24.25
N GLU A 403 -18.69 -48.37 23.20
CA GLU A 403 -18.79 -49.35 22.12
C GLU A 403 -18.58 -50.77 22.65
N GLU A 404 -17.58 -50.99 23.51
CA GLU A 404 -17.37 -52.27 24.19
C GLU A 404 -18.55 -52.64 25.08
N ALA A 405 -19.08 -51.69 25.86
CA ALA A 405 -20.26 -51.91 26.70
C ALA A 405 -21.52 -52.22 25.89
N ILE A 406 -21.70 -51.59 24.72
CA ILE A 406 -22.79 -51.90 23.78
C ILE A 406 -22.61 -53.30 23.21
N LYS A 407 -21.40 -53.69 22.76
CA LYS A 407 -21.14 -55.05 22.26
C LYS A 407 -21.41 -56.10 23.34
N GLN A 408 -20.95 -55.85 24.56
CA GLN A 408 -21.25 -56.73 25.70
C GLN A 408 -22.77 -56.75 25.99
N GLY A 409 -23.44 -55.60 25.99
CA GLY A 409 -24.88 -55.50 26.12
C GLY A 409 -25.65 -56.25 25.03
N GLU A 410 -25.22 -56.16 23.78
CA GLU A 410 -25.78 -56.87 22.63
C GLU A 410 -25.62 -58.38 22.78
N THR A 411 -24.44 -58.86 23.19
CA THR A 411 -24.23 -60.30 23.42
C THR A 411 -25.07 -60.83 24.58
N VAL A 412 -25.19 -60.08 25.68
CA VAL A 412 -26.04 -60.44 26.82
C VAL A 412 -27.52 -60.40 26.41
N MET A 413 -27.95 -59.37 25.69
CA MET A 413 -29.32 -59.25 25.19
C MET A 413 -29.65 -60.36 24.19
N GLY A 414 -28.72 -60.71 23.29
CA GLY A 414 -28.85 -61.84 22.37
C GLY A 414 -28.90 -63.18 23.10
N GLY A 415 -28.15 -63.33 24.20
CA GLY A 415 -28.24 -64.48 25.10
C GLY A 415 -29.61 -64.56 25.79
N ASN A 416 -30.07 -63.46 26.38
CA ASN A 416 -31.38 -63.36 27.02
C ASN A 416 -32.53 -63.62 26.02
N MET A 417 -32.42 -63.08 24.80
CA MET A 417 -33.38 -63.31 23.72
C MET A 417 -33.49 -64.80 23.38
N LYS A 418 -32.36 -65.52 23.28
CA LYS A 418 -32.37 -66.98 23.06
C LYS A 418 -33.00 -67.73 24.23
N VAL A 419 -32.79 -67.30 25.47
CA VAL A 419 -33.43 -67.90 26.65
C VAL A 419 -34.94 -67.66 26.62
N VAL A 420 -35.38 -66.45 26.30
CA VAL A 420 -36.81 -66.12 26.15
C VAL A 420 -37.42 -66.87 24.97
N GLU A 421 -36.72 -66.99 23.84
CA GLU A 421 -37.15 -67.81 22.70
C GLU A 421 -37.29 -69.29 23.10
N GLY A 422 -36.36 -69.81 23.89
CA GLY A 422 -36.46 -71.15 24.48
C GLY A 422 -37.70 -71.30 25.37
N TRP A 423 -37.98 -70.33 26.24
CA TRP A 423 -39.19 -70.33 27.07
C TRP A 423 -40.47 -70.24 26.25
N VAL A 424 -40.49 -69.46 25.17
CA VAL A 424 -41.64 -69.35 24.26
C VAL A 424 -41.85 -70.67 23.52
N LYS A 425 -40.79 -71.31 23.01
CA LYS A 425 -40.87 -72.63 22.37
C LYS A 425 -41.38 -73.71 23.33
N ASP A 426 -40.84 -73.76 24.55
CA ASP A 426 -41.34 -74.66 25.60
C ASP A 426 -42.83 -74.42 25.91
N LEU A 427 -43.28 -73.17 25.83
CA LEU A 427 -44.68 -72.79 26.04
C LEU A 427 -45.55 -73.15 24.83
N GLU A 428 -45.05 -73.00 23.61
CA GLU A 428 -45.69 -73.46 22.36
C GLU A 428 -45.84 -74.99 22.35
N ASP A 429 -44.81 -75.73 22.75
CA ASP A 429 -44.84 -77.19 22.86
C ASP A 429 -45.88 -77.64 23.90
N LYS A 430 -45.90 -77.00 25.08
CA LYS A 430 -46.95 -77.24 26.09
C LYS A 430 -48.35 -76.88 25.58
N MET A 431 -48.50 -75.81 24.79
CA MET A 431 -49.79 -75.46 24.19
C MET A 431 -50.21 -76.45 23.11
N SER A 432 -49.27 -76.96 22.32
CA SER A 432 -49.54 -77.96 21.28
C SER A 432 -49.99 -79.29 21.88
N THR A 433 -49.33 -79.76 22.93
CA THR A 433 -49.72 -80.97 23.67
C THR A 433 -51.09 -80.83 24.33
N LEU A 434 -51.44 -79.65 24.83
CA LEU A 434 -52.79 -79.36 25.35
C LEU A 434 -53.86 -79.35 24.26
N LYS A 435 -53.57 -78.82 23.06
CA LYS A 435 -54.51 -78.86 21.93
C LYS A 435 -54.74 -80.28 21.40
N VAL A 436 -53.73 -81.15 21.42
CA VAL A 436 -53.85 -82.56 21.02
C VAL A 436 -54.64 -83.38 22.04
N SER A 437 -54.64 -82.98 23.31
CA SER A 437 -55.43 -83.62 24.38
C SER A 437 -56.91 -83.19 24.43
N ALA A 438 -57.29 -82.12 23.72
CA ALA A 438 -58.63 -81.55 23.69
C ALA A 438 -59.48 -81.96 22.46
N LEU A 439 -58.94 -82.81 21.60
CA LEU A 439 -59.64 -83.55 20.52
C LEU A 439 -59.67 -85.03 20.89
#